data_AF-A0A655X9P0-F1
#
_entry.id   AF-A0A655X9P0-F1
#
_cell.length_a   1.000
_cell.length_b   1.000
_cell.length_c   1.000
_cell.angle_alpha   90.00
_cell.angle_beta   90.00
_cell.angle_gamma   90.00
#
_symmetry.space_group_name_H-M   'P 1'
#
loop_
_entity.id
_entity.type
_entity.pdbx_description
1 polymer ?
#
loop_
_entity_poly.entity_id
_entity_poly.type
_entity_poly.pdbx_seq_one_letter_code
_entity_poly.pdbx_strand_id
1 'polypeptide(L)'
;MTLRDEEVTGHVPTEVEYEELQQVNDELAQRIGDMLKVHKEQGAAIDLALVLRDYLASHPRTHHFDLARMVVDQAVRLGYSESDYRAIQPDWTAINDFGAKVQANVIDRY
;
A
#
# COMPACT_ATOMS: atom_id res chain seq x y z
N MET A 1 29.50 -8.06 51.64
CA MET A 1 28.94 -9.09 50.75
C MET A 1 27.78 -8.44 50.01
N THR A 2 27.89 -8.40 48.69
CA THR A 2 27.02 -7.71 47.74
C THR A 2 25.93 -8.66 47.26
N LEU A 3 24.66 -8.24 47.30
CA LEU A 3 23.54 -8.83 46.54
C LEU A 3 22.54 -7.67 46.35
N ARG A 4 22.70 -6.84 45.31
CA ARG A 4 22.15 -6.97 43.94
C ARG A 4 20.62 -6.83 43.91
N ASP A 5 20.22 -5.65 43.44
CA ASP A 5 18.95 -5.23 42.87
C ASP A 5 18.33 -6.31 42.00
N GLU A 6 17.07 -6.66 42.27
CA GLU A 6 16.19 -7.34 41.32
C GLU A 6 14.90 -6.53 41.19
N GLU A 7 15.03 -5.49 40.36
CA GLU A 7 13.91 -4.86 39.66
C GLU A 7 13.30 -5.90 38.70
N VAL A 8 12.13 -6.46 39.01
CA VAL A 8 11.27 -7.11 38.00
C VAL A 8 9.84 -6.66 38.25
N THR A 9 9.60 -5.36 38.03
CA THR A 9 8.30 -4.93 37.52
C THR A 9 8.39 -5.12 36.02
N GLY A 10 7.89 -6.25 35.52
CA GLY A 10 7.71 -6.47 34.09
C GLY A 10 6.75 -5.40 33.57
N HIS A 11 7.30 -4.27 33.12
CA HIS A 11 6.54 -3.25 32.42
C HIS A 11 6.09 -3.87 31.12
N VAL A 12 4.80 -4.17 31.00
CA VAL A 12 4.19 -4.46 29.71
C VAL A 12 4.14 -3.11 28.96
N PRO A 13 4.94 -2.90 27.90
CA PRO A 13 4.76 -1.74 27.05
C PRO A 13 3.52 -2.03 26.19
N THR A 14 2.35 -1.52 26.60
CA THR A 14 1.09 -1.84 25.90
C THR A 14 0.63 -0.70 24.97
N GLU A 15 1.39 0.40 24.87
CA GLU A 15 0.93 1.60 24.17
C GLU A 15 1.88 2.06 23.04
N VAL A 16 3.19 1.84 23.14
CA VAL A 16 4.17 2.38 22.18
C VAL A 16 4.26 1.63 20.85
N GLU A 17 3.97 0.33 20.81
CA GLU A 17 4.04 -0.45 19.55
C GLU A 17 2.94 -0.09 18.55
N TYR A 18 1.77 0.39 19.02
CA TYR A 18 0.63 0.68 18.15
C TYR A 18 0.77 2.03 17.42
N GLU A 19 1.41 3.03 18.03
CA GLU A 19 1.61 4.35 17.41
C GLU A 19 2.66 4.30 16.29
N GLU A 20 3.78 3.60 16.50
CA GLU A 20 4.85 3.51 15.50
C GLU A 20 4.39 2.82 14.21
N LEU A 21 3.56 1.77 14.33
CA LEU A 21 3.02 1.04 13.18
C LEU A 21 2.08 1.89 12.33
N GLN A 22 1.30 2.78 12.95
CA GLN A 22 0.39 3.66 12.23
C GLN A 22 1.13 4.77 11.49
N GLN A 23 2.17 5.35 12.12
CA GLN A 23 2.99 6.39 11.50
C GLN A 23 3.74 5.85 10.26
N VAL A 24 4.29 4.64 10.34
CA VAL A 24 4.95 3.98 9.20
C VAL A 24 4.00 3.78 8.02
N ASN A 25 2.73 3.43 8.28
CA ASN A 25 1.72 3.28 7.23
C ASN A 25 1.37 4.62 6.55
N ASP A 26 1.29 5.71 7.31
CA ASP A 26 1.03 7.05 6.76
C ASP A 26 2.17 7.54 5.87
N GLU A 27 3.43 7.33 6.31
CA GLU A 27 4.61 7.66 5.51
C GLU A 27 4.69 6.83 4.22
N LEU A 28 4.31 5.55 4.29
CA LEU A 28 4.19 4.67 3.13
C LEU A 28 3.11 5.16 2.16
N ALA A 29 1.93 5.53 2.67
CA ALA A 29 0.84 6.04 1.86
C ALA A 29 1.25 7.31 1.10
N GLN A 30 1.91 8.24 1.79
CA GLN A 30 2.40 9.46 1.19
C GLN A 30 3.43 9.17 0.09
N ARG A 31 4.39 8.29 0.36
CA ARG A 31 5.42 7.91 -0.61
C ARG A 31 4.83 7.25 -1.86
N ILE A 32 3.83 6.39 -1.68
CA ILE A 32 3.10 5.78 -2.80
C ILE A 32 2.36 6.86 -3.60
N GLY A 33 1.67 7.77 -2.92
CA GLY A 33 0.97 8.89 -3.54
C GLY A 33 1.89 9.76 -4.38
N ASP A 34 3.07 10.12 -3.84
CA ASP A 34 4.09 10.89 -4.56
C ASP A 34 4.63 10.13 -5.77
N MET A 35 4.90 8.83 -5.65
CA MET A 35 5.33 8.00 -6.78
C MET A 35 4.28 7.96 -7.88
N LEU A 36 3.01 7.74 -7.53
CA LEU A 36 1.90 7.74 -8.50
C LEU A 36 1.67 9.12 -9.12
N LYS A 37 1.92 10.20 -8.38
CA LYS A 37 1.85 11.57 -8.88
C LYS A 37 2.90 11.84 -9.96
N VAL A 38 4.10 11.28 -9.84
CA VAL A 38 5.13 11.34 -10.89
C VAL A 38 4.63 10.69 -12.18
N HIS A 39 3.93 9.55 -12.10
CA HIS A 39 3.29 8.93 -13.27
C HIS A 39 2.26 9.86 -13.93
N LYS A 40 1.42 10.52 -13.12
CA LYS A 40 0.47 11.55 -13.59
C LYS A 40 1.17 12.72 -14.28
N GLU A 41 2.24 13.27 -13.69
CA GLU A 41 2.97 14.42 -14.26
C GLU A 41 3.66 14.09 -15.58
N GLN A 42 4.08 12.83 -15.77
CA GLN A 42 4.63 12.34 -17.03
C GLN A 42 3.55 12.04 -18.07
N GLY A 43 2.26 12.14 -17.72
CA GLY A 43 1.14 11.78 -18.58
C GLY A 43 1.05 10.27 -18.86
N ALA A 44 1.67 9.44 -18.01
CA ALA A 44 1.61 8.00 -18.12
C ALA A 44 0.36 7.47 -17.41
N ALA A 45 -0.41 6.62 -18.10
CA ALA A 45 -1.52 5.93 -17.47
C ALA A 45 -1.03 5.04 -16.32
N ILE A 46 -1.72 5.09 -15.19
CA ILE A 46 -1.36 4.30 -14.00
C ILE A 46 -2.05 2.95 -14.11
N ASP A 47 -1.27 1.91 -14.36
CA ASP A 47 -1.73 0.53 -14.29
C ASP A 47 -1.59 -0.01 -12.86
N LEU A 48 -2.73 -0.09 -12.17
CA LEU A 48 -2.81 -0.61 -10.81
C LEU A 48 -2.30 -2.04 -10.68
N ALA A 49 -2.48 -2.91 -11.68
CA ALA A 49 -2.00 -4.28 -11.61
C ALA A 49 -0.48 -4.36 -11.70
N LEU A 50 0.12 -3.55 -12.57
CA LEU A 50 1.57 -3.45 -12.68
C LEU A 50 2.18 -2.85 -11.41
N VAL A 51 1.64 -1.73 -10.93
CA VAL A 51 2.15 -1.05 -9.73
C VAL A 51 2.02 -1.98 -8.51
N LEU A 52 0.85 -2.60 -8.31
CA LEU A 52 0.66 -3.55 -7.22
C LEU A 52 1.62 -4.72 -7.31
N ARG A 53 1.81 -5.32 -8.49
CA ARG A 53 2.74 -6.43 -8.66
C ARG A 53 4.17 -6.03 -8.26
N ASP A 54 4.65 -4.89 -8.74
CA ASP A 54 6.00 -4.39 -8.45
C ASP A 54 6.16 -4.04 -6.96
N TYR A 55 5.18 -3.35 -6.40
CA TYR A 55 5.19 -2.93 -5.00
C TYR A 55 5.12 -4.11 -4.04
N LEU A 56 4.27 -5.09 -4.33
CA LEU A 56 4.13 -6.31 -3.53
C LEU A 56 5.35 -7.22 -3.67
N ALA A 57 6.05 -7.22 -4.82
CA ALA A 57 7.29 -7.97 -4.99
C ALA A 57 8.42 -7.44 -4.08
N SER A 58 8.41 -6.14 -3.77
CA SER A 58 9.41 -5.49 -2.92
C SER A 58 9.09 -5.55 -1.42
N HIS A 59 7.90 -6.03 -1.02
CA HIS A 59 7.42 -6.02 0.36
C HIS A 59 7.00 -7.41 0.88
N PRO A 60 7.13 -7.66 2.19
CA PRO A 60 6.73 -8.92 2.80
C PRO A 60 5.23 -9.18 2.68
N ARG A 61 4.89 -10.46 2.48
CA ARG A 61 3.53 -10.92 2.19
C ARG A 61 2.51 -10.60 3.28
N THR A 62 2.94 -10.48 4.54
CA THR A 62 2.08 -10.15 5.68
C THR A 62 1.33 -8.84 5.52
N HIS A 63 1.89 -7.87 4.77
CA HIS A 63 1.30 -6.55 4.55
C HIS A 63 0.77 -6.37 3.13
N HIS A 64 0.73 -7.42 2.31
CA HIS A 64 0.29 -7.31 0.91
C HIS A 64 -1.13 -6.74 0.78
N PHE A 65 -2.03 -7.10 1.69
CA PHE A 65 -3.40 -6.63 1.66
C PHE A 65 -3.50 -5.13 1.98
N ASP A 66 -2.88 -4.69 3.07
CA ASP A 66 -2.89 -3.28 3.49
C ASP A 66 -2.19 -2.39 2.46
N LEU A 67 -1.03 -2.82 1.97
CA LEU A 67 -0.30 -2.12 0.91
C LEU A 67 -1.12 -2.03 -0.37
N ALA A 68 -1.79 -3.12 -0.78
CA ALA A 68 -2.60 -3.10 -1.98
C ALA A 68 -3.76 -2.11 -1.87
N ARG A 69 -4.45 -2.11 -0.72
CA ARG A 69 -5.52 -1.17 -0.44
C ARG A 69 -5.04 0.28 -0.45
N MET A 70 -3.88 0.53 0.16
CA MET A 70 -3.26 1.85 0.22
C MET A 70 -2.89 2.37 -1.18
N VAL A 71 -2.26 1.56 -2.01
CA VAL A 71 -1.94 1.91 -3.40
C VAL A 71 -3.21 2.23 -4.19
N VAL A 72 -4.25 1.41 -4.06
CA VAL A 72 -5.53 1.66 -4.73
C VAL A 72 -6.16 2.98 -4.25
N ASP A 73 -6.20 3.23 -2.93
CA ASP A 73 -6.76 4.46 -2.36
C ASP A 73 -6.02 5.71 -2.86
N GLN A 74 -4.68 5.67 -2.91
CA GLN A 74 -3.89 6.77 -3.45
C GLN A 74 -4.11 6.96 -4.96
N ALA A 75 -4.19 5.88 -5.71
CA ALA A 75 -4.41 5.95 -7.16
C ALA A 75 -5.77 6.55 -7.52
N VAL A 76 -6.86 6.14 -6.87
CA VAL A 76 -8.21 6.67 -7.14
C VAL A 76 -8.37 8.13 -6.71
N ARG A 77 -7.55 8.63 -5.77
CA ARG A 77 -7.52 10.05 -5.41
C ARG A 77 -6.85 10.92 -6.47
N LEU A 78 -5.93 10.36 -7.25
CA LEU A 78 -5.19 11.10 -8.27
C LEU A 78 -5.99 11.33 -9.54
N GLY A 79 -6.95 10.44 -9.82
CA GLY A 79 -7.69 10.42 -11.06
C GLY A 79 -8.66 9.25 -11.19
N TYR A 80 -9.27 9.12 -12.36
CA TYR A 80 -10.18 8.06 -12.72
C TYR A 80 -9.84 7.46 -14.09
N SER A 81 -10.41 6.31 -14.37
CA SER A 81 -10.25 5.62 -15.65
C SER A 81 -11.36 6.04 -16.61
N GLU A 82 -11.04 6.38 -17.86
CA GLU A 82 -12.07 6.64 -18.88
C GLU A 82 -12.91 5.37 -19.16
N SER A 83 -12.30 4.19 -19.04
CA SER A 83 -12.98 2.89 -19.17
C SER A 83 -14.06 2.69 -18.12
N ASP A 84 -13.89 3.22 -16.90
CA ASP A 84 -14.93 3.20 -15.86
C ASP A 84 -16.13 4.06 -16.27
N TYR A 85 -15.89 5.21 -16.91
CA TYR A 85 -16.98 6.04 -17.45
C TYR A 85 -17.75 5.32 -18.56
N ARG A 86 -17.07 4.46 -19.33
CA ARG A 86 -17.67 3.62 -20.37
C ARG A 86 -18.30 2.33 -19.82
N ALA A 87 -18.32 2.15 -18.49
CA ALA A 87 -18.77 0.93 -17.81
C ALA A 87 -18.07 -0.34 -18.31
N ILE A 88 -16.82 -0.21 -18.76
CA ILE A 88 -15.98 -1.34 -19.17
C ILE A 88 -15.47 -2.00 -17.88
N GLN A 89 -15.95 -3.22 -17.63
CA GLN A 89 -15.45 -4.02 -16.53
C GLN A 89 -14.02 -4.49 -16.86
N PRO A 90 -13.04 -4.20 -15.99
CA PRO A 90 -11.71 -4.73 -16.17
C PRO A 90 -11.70 -6.24 -15.94
N ASP A 91 -10.78 -6.94 -16.59
CA ASP A 91 -10.51 -8.34 -16.29
C ASP A 91 -9.69 -8.50 -15.00
N TRP A 92 -9.86 -9.65 -14.36
CA TRP A 92 -9.06 -10.03 -13.20
C TRP A 92 -7.61 -10.27 -13.63
N THR A 93 -6.71 -9.38 -13.22
CA THR A 93 -5.28 -9.47 -13.52
C THR A 93 -4.52 -9.99 -12.32
N ALA A 94 -3.71 -11.03 -12.51
CA ALA A 94 -2.89 -11.59 -11.44
C ALA A 94 -1.77 -10.60 -11.05
N ILE A 95 -1.67 -10.31 -9.76
CA ILE A 95 -0.62 -9.43 -9.20
C ILE A 95 0.49 -10.23 -8.53
N ASN A 96 0.30 -11.54 -8.31
CA ASN A 96 1.36 -12.45 -7.87
C ASN A 96 1.02 -13.92 -8.23
N ASP A 97 2.02 -14.81 -8.11
CA ASP A 97 1.87 -16.26 -8.32
C ASP A 97 1.07 -16.98 -7.22
N PHE A 98 0.77 -16.29 -6.12
CA PHE A 98 0.07 -16.86 -4.97
C PHE A 98 -1.47 -16.78 -5.08
N GLY A 99 -1.97 -16.28 -6.21
CA GLY A 99 -3.40 -16.18 -6.49
C GLY A 99 -4.02 -14.83 -6.13
N ALA A 100 -3.24 -13.82 -5.74
CA ALA A 100 -3.77 -12.47 -5.62
C ALA A 100 -4.05 -11.91 -7.02
N LYS A 101 -5.23 -11.32 -7.17
CA LYS A 101 -5.68 -10.72 -8.41
C LYS A 101 -6.29 -9.36 -8.10
N VAL A 102 -6.11 -8.41 -9.01
CA VAL A 102 -6.77 -7.12 -8.96
C VAL A 102 -7.69 -6.99 -10.17
N GLN A 103 -8.84 -6.35 -9.95
CA GLN A 103 -9.75 -5.94 -11.01
C GLN A 103 -9.78 -4.41 -10.99
N ALA A 104 -8.99 -3.80 -11.86
CA ALA A 104 -8.90 -2.35 -11.95
C ALA A 104 -8.55 -1.94 -13.38
N ASN A 105 -9.18 -0.87 -13.87
CA ASN A 105 -8.81 -0.25 -15.13
C ASN A 105 -7.61 0.68 -14.94
N VAL A 106 -6.92 0.97 -16.04
CA VAL A 106 -5.82 1.94 -16.06
C VAL A 106 -6.33 3.37 -15.85
N ILE A 107 -5.75 4.08 -14.90
CA ILE A 107 -6.11 5.48 -14.63
C ILE A 107 -5.38 6.35 -15.67
N ASP A 108 -6.15 6.84 -16.63
CA ASP A 108 -5.68 7.70 -17.74
C ASP A 108 -6.17 9.15 -17.61
N ARG A 109 -7.20 9.41 -16.78
CA ARG A 109 -7.70 10.75 -16.50
C ARG A 109 -7.37 11.21 -15.10
N TYR A 110 -6.86 12.43 -15.01
CA TYR A 110 -6.36 13.07 -13.79
C TYR A 110 -6.82 14.51 -13.67
#